data_AF-A0A6A6UF43-F1
#
_entry.id   AF-A0A6A6UF43-F1
#
_cell.length_a   1.000
_cell.length_b   1.000
_cell.length_c   1.000
_cell.angle_alpha   90.00
_cell.angle_beta   90.00
_cell.angle_gamma   90.00
#
_symmetry.space_group_name_H-M   'P 1'
#
loop_
_entity.id
_entity.type
_entity.pdbx_description
1 polymer ?
#
loop_
_entity_poly.entity_id
_entity_poly.type
_entity_poly.pdbx_seq_one_letter_code
_entity_poly.pdbx_strand_id
1 'polypeptide(L)'
;MLTILQEREHDRNKNNEAFHDVIRDLFDILHSWELTNGLSSNSSSSGSPSFSLILTAESPGDYDRIEESLDDIGRRRWAKSFLKIDGFQDIKSVRSIAKFRTPYSFGGRALDPASMAILSSKMIGLQQVDWSFVDEQRRTLSMDDRRDRRYKFSQCLTQLPLQSLTHLKLALRYIVPANHSWKIPSVLHPADQEIDSLSRAIHAVSQAPNLRLLILENGMVLSTSIFGPVQTKAPVTASHPEAGTDKAKQPLWPSLEHFIIQLSPVTPEGSWLLEGNANSMNPQYEYSSEDFDDVDDELMIDFDIENTDEPDRINERAEAIEAGDEPIWFYRSQMNTALFEPWVTQMALATNHMPKLKWGALSMTTKWRDTDDGEKQEFMVDVECKTVAAGRKNWEVRVGKSLEYVPDEKLVRFLDNDAGDEGSVIVQFDSSGREKLMRWSYQSLPPF
;
A
#
# COMPACT_ATOMS: atom_id res chain seq x y z
N MET A 1 33.87 -4.45 -14.04
CA MET A 1 33.09 -4.06 -12.85
C MET A 1 32.84 -2.55 -12.91
N LEU A 2 31.63 -2.10 -13.24
CA LEU A 2 31.27 -0.68 -13.15
C LEU A 2 30.94 -0.36 -11.69
N THR A 3 31.72 0.52 -11.08
CA THR A 3 31.49 0.99 -9.71
C THR A 3 30.28 1.92 -9.70
N ILE A 4 29.18 1.45 -9.12
CA ILE A 4 27.96 2.25 -8.94
C ILE A 4 28.10 3.08 -7.66
N LEU A 5 28.18 4.41 -7.81
CA LEU A 5 28.30 5.34 -6.69
C LEU A 5 26.91 5.65 -6.12
N GLN A 6 26.71 5.51 -4.81
CA GLN A 6 25.50 5.97 -4.13
C GLN A 6 25.44 7.51 -4.02
N GLU A 7 24.23 8.09 -3.87
CA GLU A 7 24.08 9.51 -3.57
C GLU A 7 24.70 9.85 -2.20
N ARG A 8 25.60 10.83 -2.22
CA ARG A 8 26.21 11.36 -0.99
C ARG A 8 25.23 12.28 -0.27
N GLU A 9 25.39 12.42 1.04
CA GLU A 9 24.53 13.30 1.84
C GLU A 9 24.53 14.76 1.35
N HIS A 10 25.69 15.29 0.97
CA HIS A 10 25.79 16.64 0.39
C HIS A 10 25.00 16.80 -0.90
N ASP A 11 25.06 15.81 -1.79
CA ASP A 11 24.30 15.80 -3.04
C ASP A 11 22.80 15.73 -2.73
N ARG A 12 22.40 14.86 -1.81
CA ARG A 12 21.02 14.70 -1.35
C ARG A 12 20.45 16.02 -0.83
N ASN A 13 21.20 16.75 0.00
CA ASN A 13 20.75 18.02 0.56
C ASN A 13 20.57 19.08 -0.54
N LYS A 14 21.51 19.19 -1.48
CA LYS A 14 21.36 20.09 -2.64
C LYS A 14 20.16 19.75 -3.52
N ASN A 15 19.92 18.45 -3.72
CA ASN A 15 18.79 18.00 -4.52
C ASN A 15 17.45 18.27 -3.83
N ASN A 16 17.38 18.14 -2.50
CA ASN A 16 16.22 18.52 -1.70
C ASN A 16 15.97 20.04 -1.74
N GLU A 17 17.03 20.85 -1.61
CA GLU A 17 16.95 22.31 -1.71
C GLU A 17 16.42 22.74 -3.08
N ALA A 18 17.02 22.24 -4.16
CA ALA A 18 16.56 22.52 -5.52
C ALA A 18 15.11 22.06 -5.76
N PHE A 19 14.74 20.90 -5.23
CA PHE A 19 13.37 20.40 -5.32
C PHE A 19 12.39 21.29 -4.55
N HIS A 20 12.74 21.73 -3.35
CA HIS A 20 11.94 22.66 -2.54
C HIS A 20 11.74 23.99 -3.26
N ASP A 21 12.81 24.61 -3.75
CA ASP A 21 12.75 25.91 -4.41
C ASP A 21 11.83 25.88 -5.63
N VAL A 22 11.93 24.84 -6.46
CA VAL A 22 11.07 24.67 -7.65
C VAL A 22 9.60 24.53 -7.26
N ILE A 23 9.29 23.76 -6.21
CA ILE A 23 7.92 23.59 -5.73
C ILE A 23 7.38 24.89 -5.14
N ARG A 24 8.18 25.61 -4.34
CA ARG A 24 7.80 26.92 -3.79
C ARG A 24 7.48 27.90 -4.91
N ASP A 25 8.37 28.03 -5.89
CA ASP A 25 8.21 28.97 -6.99
C ASP A 25 6.98 28.64 -7.85
N LEU A 26 6.70 27.35 -8.09
CA LEU A 26 5.48 26.89 -8.76
C LEU A 26 4.22 27.33 -7.99
N PHE A 27 4.18 27.11 -6.68
CA PHE A 27 3.03 27.50 -5.86
C PHE A 27 2.86 29.01 -5.77
N ASP A 28 3.95 29.77 -5.80
CA ASP A 28 3.90 31.24 -5.87
C ASP A 28 3.28 31.72 -7.19
N ILE A 29 3.65 31.11 -8.31
CA ILE A 29 3.04 31.38 -9.61
C ILE A 29 1.54 31.06 -9.58
N LEU A 30 1.16 29.86 -9.15
CA LEU A 30 -0.25 29.44 -9.07
C LEU A 30 -1.07 30.35 -8.14
N HIS A 31 -0.52 30.72 -6.99
CA HIS A 31 -1.16 31.64 -6.05
C HIS A 31 -1.34 33.03 -6.68
N SER A 32 -0.37 33.54 -7.44
CA SER A 32 -0.49 34.82 -8.14
C SER A 32 -1.61 34.83 -9.18
N TRP A 33 -1.84 33.69 -9.85
CA TRP A 33 -2.94 33.53 -10.81
C TRP A 33 -4.30 33.54 -10.11
N GLU A 34 -4.40 32.93 -8.93
CA GLU A 34 -5.62 32.96 -8.12
C GLU A 34 -5.99 34.39 -7.70
N LEU A 35 -5.00 35.17 -7.25
CA LEU A 35 -5.19 36.57 -6.87
C LEU A 35 -5.64 37.43 -8.06
N THR A 36 -5.01 37.25 -9.22
CA THR A 36 -5.30 38.04 -10.43
C THR A 36 -6.69 37.72 -11.00
N ASN A 37 -7.12 36.46 -10.93
CA ASN A 37 -8.41 36.01 -11.45
C ASN A 37 -9.58 36.28 -10.49
N GLY A 38 -9.37 36.99 -9.38
CA GLY A 38 -10.42 37.26 -8.40
C GLY A 38 -10.89 36.00 -7.68
N LEU A 39 -10.10 34.93 -7.68
CA LEU A 39 -10.30 33.74 -6.85
C LEU A 39 -9.85 34.03 -5.41
N SER A 40 -10.25 35.19 -4.89
CA SER A 40 -10.12 35.49 -3.48
C SER A 40 -11.00 34.53 -2.70
N SER A 41 -10.56 34.18 -1.49
CA SER A 41 -11.08 33.12 -0.61
C SER A 41 -12.61 32.99 -0.50
N ASN A 42 -13.37 34.05 -0.81
CA ASN A 42 -14.83 34.14 -0.67
C ASN A 42 -15.63 34.03 -1.99
N SER A 43 -15.01 33.91 -3.16
CA SER A 43 -15.77 33.78 -4.41
C SER A 43 -16.21 32.33 -4.64
N SER A 44 -17.51 32.08 -4.50
CA SER A 44 -18.19 30.82 -4.83
C SER A 44 -18.50 30.68 -6.33
N SER A 45 -17.86 31.47 -7.19
CA SER A 45 -18.07 31.41 -8.64
C SER A 45 -17.63 30.07 -9.22
N SER A 46 -18.59 29.37 -9.82
CA SER A 46 -18.58 28.05 -10.48
C SER A 46 -17.59 27.88 -11.66
N GLY A 47 -16.46 28.59 -11.69
CA GLY A 47 -15.55 28.63 -12.83
C GLY A 47 -14.07 28.73 -12.47
N SER A 48 -13.65 28.33 -11.26
CA SER A 48 -12.22 28.30 -10.93
C SER A 48 -11.49 27.30 -11.85
N PRO A 49 -10.36 27.68 -12.47
CA PRO A 49 -9.53 26.74 -13.21
C PRO A 49 -9.09 25.63 -12.25
N SER A 50 -9.31 24.40 -12.68
CA SER A 50 -9.03 23.18 -11.94
C SER A 50 -7.86 22.48 -12.62
N PHE A 51 -6.68 22.63 -12.04
CA PHE A 51 -5.45 22.02 -12.50
C PHE A 51 -5.31 20.60 -11.96
N SER A 52 -4.69 19.76 -12.80
CA SER A 52 -4.17 18.46 -12.42
C SER A 52 -2.65 18.55 -12.37
N LEU A 53 -2.08 18.51 -11.17
CA LEU A 53 -0.63 18.49 -10.98
C LEU A 53 -0.14 17.03 -11.03
N ILE A 54 0.75 16.74 -11.96
CA ILE A 54 1.49 15.48 -12.03
C ILE A 54 2.93 15.80 -11.67
N LEU A 55 3.44 15.22 -10.59
CA LEU A 55 4.79 15.46 -10.11
C LEU A 55 5.62 14.19 -10.24
N THR A 56 6.66 14.27 -11.05
CA THR A 56 7.72 13.28 -11.19
C THR A 56 9.06 13.98 -10.98
N ALA A 57 10.08 13.19 -10.66
CA ALA A 57 11.44 13.71 -10.55
C ALA A 57 12.39 12.76 -11.28
N GLU A 58 13.18 13.33 -12.17
CA GLU A 58 14.10 12.63 -13.05
C GLU A 58 15.41 13.44 -13.10
N SER A 59 16.53 12.73 -13.21
CA SER A 59 17.82 13.32 -13.52
C SER A 59 18.01 13.34 -15.04
N PRO A 60 18.66 14.37 -15.63
CA PRO A 60 19.01 14.36 -17.04
C PRO A 60 19.79 13.12 -17.49
N GLY A 61 20.55 12.49 -16.59
CA GLY A 61 21.25 11.23 -16.86
C GLY A 61 20.36 9.98 -16.93
N ASP A 62 19.08 10.08 -16.56
CA ASP A 62 18.17 8.92 -16.50
C ASP A 62 17.62 8.52 -17.89
N TYR A 63 17.64 9.44 -18.88
CA TYR A 63 17.10 9.23 -20.23
C TYR A 63 18.14 8.90 -21.30
N ASP A 64 19.36 9.43 -21.22
CA ASP A 64 20.34 9.36 -22.30
C ASP A 64 21.10 8.01 -22.38
N ARG A 65 20.79 7.03 -21.53
CA ARG A 65 21.46 5.72 -21.48
C ARG A 65 20.55 4.52 -21.77
N ILE A 66 19.47 4.73 -22.54
CA ILE A 66 18.58 3.66 -23.04
C ILE A 66 19.24 2.85 -24.20
N GLU A 67 20.54 3.04 -24.49
CA GLU A 67 21.30 2.05 -25.27
C GLU A 67 21.68 0.85 -24.38
N GLU A 68 20.73 -0.08 -24.26
CA GLU A 68 20.72 -1.53 -23.96
C GLU A 68 21.87 -2.26 -23.22
N SER A 69 23.04 -1.69 -22.94
CA SER A 69 24.21 -2.49 -22.52
C SER A 69 24.77 -2.20 -21.13
N LEU A 70 24.33 -1.13 -20.46
CA LEU A 70 24.79 -0.84 -19.10
C LEU A 70 23.57 -0.57 -18.23
N ASP A 71 23.28 -1.49 -17.31
CA ASP A 71 22.46 -1.24 -16.12
C ASP A 71 23.12 -0.09 -15.34
N ASP A 72 22.78 1.12 -15.76
CA ASP A 72 23.58 2.31 -15.53
C ASP A 72 23.55 2.70 -14.05
N ILE A 73 24.75 2.96 -13.52
CA ILE A 73 25.09 3.71 -12.31
C ILE A 73 24.02 4.76 -11.93
N GLY A 74 23.45 5.47 -12.91
CA GLY A 74 22.39 6.47 -12.72
C GLY A 74 21.15 5.95 -11.97
N ARG A 75 20.56 4.81 -12.37
CA ARG A 75 19.33 4.29 -11.75
C ARG A 75 19.54 3.86 -10.31
N ARG A 76 20.71 3.32 -10.01
CA ARG A 76 21.03 2.76 -8.69
C ARG A 76 21.60 3.78 -7.72
N ARG A 77 22.22 4.85 -8.22
CA ARG A 77 22.72 5.95 -7.39
C ARG A 77 21.65 6.54 -6.47
N TRP A 78 20.44 6.69 -6.99
CA TRP A 78 19.30 7.28 -6.27
C TRP A 78 18.35 6.23 -5.66
N ALA A 79 18.67 4.94 -5.77
CA ALA A 79 17.81 3.86 -5.30
C ALA A 79 17.50 3.93 -3.79
N LYS A 80 18.38 4.60 -3.04
CA LYS A 80 18.40 4.67 -1.57
C LYS A 80 17.96 6.04 -1.04
N SER A 81 17.57 6.96 -1.92
CA SER A 81 17.23 8.34 -1.54
C SER A 81 15.83 8.74 -1.97
N PHE A 82 15.28 9.67 -1.21
CA PHE A 82 13.99 10.27 -1.48
C PHE A 82 14.17 11.77 -1.54
N LEU A 83 13.58 12.40 -2.55
CA LEU A 83 13.45 13.85 -2.57
C LEU A 83 12.44 14.27 -1.51
N LYS A 84 12.90 15.16 -0.65
CA LYS A 84 12.13 15.71 0.48
C LYS A 84 11.94 17.20 0.29
N ILE A 85 10.83 17.69 0.83
CA ILE A 85 10.57 19.12 0.96
C ILE A 85 10.76 19.44 2.44
N ASP A 86 11.75 20.25 2.76
CA ASP A 86 11.93 20.77 4.12
C ASP A 86 11.32 22.17 4.21
N GLY A 87 10.70 22.56 5.32
CA GLY A 87 10.19 23.95 5.45
C GLY A 87 8.93 24.26 4.63
N PHE A 88 7.87 23.47 4.80
CA PHE A 88 6.56 23.70 4.13
C PHE A 88 5.86 25.01 4.50
N GLN A 89 6.33 25.74 5.51
CA GLN A 89 5.69 26.99 5.93
C GLN A 89 5.79 28.07 4.85
N ASP A 90 6.83 27.99 4.02
CA ASP A 90 7.10 28.98 2.97
C ASP A 90 6.29 28.70 1.68
N ILE A 91 5.69 27.51 1.56
CA ILE A 91 4.83 27.15 0.43
C ILE A 91 3.43 27.69 0.66
N LYS A 92 2.98 28.58 -0.22
CA LYS A 92 1.64 29.19 -0.19
C LYS A 92 0.55 28.15 -0.46
N SER A 93 -0.63 28.35 0.10
CA SER A 93 -1.79 27.51 -0.23
C SER A 93 -2.47 27.97 -1.52
N VAL A 94 -2.97 27.00 -2.29
CA VAL A 94 -3.64 27.20 -3.59
C VAL A 94 -4.92 26.37 -3.65
N ARG A 95 -5.99 26.91 -4.23
CA ARG A 95 -7.27 26.21 -4.46
C ARG A 95 -7.37 25.61 -5.86
N SER A 96 -6.58 26.12 -6.80
CA SER A 96 -6.65 25.81 -8.23
C SER A 96 -6.20 24.39 -8.56
N ILE A 97 -5.46 23.70 -7.69
CA ILE A 97 -5.12 22.28 -7.87
C ILE A 97 -6.24 21.40 -7.31
N ALA A 98 -6.95 20.69 -8.20
CA ALA A 98 -7.99 19.75 -7.80
C ALA A 98 -7.54 18.28 -7.89
N LYS A 99 -6.50 17.98 -8.65
CA LYS A 99 -5.94 16.63 -8.76
C LYS A 99 -4.45 16.67 -8.55
N PHE A 100 -3.94 15.75 -7.74
CA PHE A 100 -2.51 15.62 -7.50
C PHE A 100 -2.08 14.17 -7.68
N ARG A 101 -1.12 13.96 -8.58
CA ARG A 101 -0.63 12.65 -8.95
C ARG A 101 0.88 12.56 -8.82
N THR A 102 1.37 11.48 -8.23
CA THR A 102 2.78 11.11 -8.22
C THR A 102 2.89 9.69 -8.78
N PRO A 103 2.94 9.53 -10.12
CA PRO A 103 3.02 8.21 -10.71
C PRO A 103 4.36 7.57 -10.34
N TYR A 104 4.38 6.24 -10.31
CA TYR A 104 5.64 5.51 -10.15
C TYR A 104 6.52 5.76 -11.37
N SER A 105 7.64 6.45 -11.20
CA SER A 105 8.63 6.65 -12.26
C SER A 105 9.59 5.46 -12.27
N PHE A 106 9.55 4.66 -13.33
CA PHE A 106 10.57 3.63 -13.56
C PHE A 106 11.89 4.33 -13.90
N GLY A 107 12.83 4.32 -12.95
CA GLY A 107 14.16 4.92 -13.13
C GLY A 107 14.27 6.39 -12.73
N GLY A 108 13.18 7.03 -12.30
CA GLY A 108 13.24 8.36 -11.71
C GLY A 108 13.56 8.35 -10.21
N ARG A 109 13.71 9.54 -9.63
CA ARG A 109 13.92 9.71 -8.19
C ARG A 109 12.65 9.45 -7.41
N ALA A 110 12.78 8.73 -6.29
CA ALA A 110 11.67 8.51 -5.38
C ALA A 110 11.30 9.82 -4.66
N LEU A 111 10.00 10.07 -4.53
CA LEU A 111 9.46 11.19 -3.75
C LEU A 111 9.11 10.70 -2.34
N ASP A 112 9.49 11.47 -1.33
CA ASP A 112 9.16 11.14 0.06
C ASP A 112 7.63 11.25 0.30
N PRO A 113 6.96 10.16 0.75
CA PRO A 113 5.50 10.15 0.92
C PRO A 113 4.99 11.21 1.91
N ALA A 114 5.73 11.45 3.00
CA ALA A 114 5.35 12.44 4.00
C ALA A 114 5.39 13.86 3.40
N SER A 115 6.41 14.16 2.61
CA SER A 115 6.54 15.43 1.89
C SER A 115 5.38 15.65 0.93
N MET A 116 4.97 14.62 0.20
CA MET A 116 3.82 14.71 -0.72
C MET A 116 2.50 14.92 0.01
N ALA A 117 2.30 14.27 1.18
CA ALA A 117 1.12 14.50 2.01
C ALA A 117 1.06 15.93 2.56
N ILE A 118 2.18 16.47 3.06
CA ILE A 118 2.21 17.87 3.55
C ILE A 118 2.04 18.84 2.39
N LEU A 119 2.68 18.62 1.23
CA LEU A 119 2.46 19.47 0.05
C LEU A 119 0.98 19.51 -0.35
N SER A 120 0.27 18.39 -0.22
CA SER A 120 -1.16 18.28 -0.52
C SER A 120 -2.04 19.04 0.47
N SER A 121 -1.59 19.25 1.71
CA SER A 121 -2.27 20.13 2.68
C SER A 121 -2.33 21.59 2.22
N LYS A 122 -1.42 22.00 1.32
CA LYS A 122 -1.41 23.33 0.70
C LYS A 122 -2.39 23.43 -0.47
N MET A 123 -2.92 22.32 -0.97
CA MET A 123 -3.88 22.27 -2.07
C MET A 123 -5.31 22.27 -1.53
N ILE A 124 -5.81 23.40 -1.03
CA ILE A 124 -7.10 23.45 -0.30
C ILE A 124 -8.33 23.11 -1.17
N GLY A 125 -8.18 23.04 -2.49
CA GLY A 125 -9.21 22.61 -3.44
C GLY A 125 -9.07 21.16 -3.91
N LEU A 126 -8.15 20.38 -3.31
CA LEU A 126 -7.79 19.05 -3.77
C LEU A 126 -8.96 18.06 -3.64
N GLN A 127 -9.36 17.48 -4.77
CA GLN A 127 -10.46 16.53 -4.88
C GLN A 127 -9.98 15.11 -5.13
N GLN A 128 -8.85 14.94 -5.82
CA GLN A 128 -8.33 13.62 -6.20
C GLN A 128 -6.85 13.51 -5.88
N VAL A 129 -6.49 12.43 -5.20
CA VAL A 129 -5.11 12.04 -4.92
C VAL A 129 -4.86 10.70 -5.60
N ASP A 130 -3.77 10.59 -6.36
CA ASP A 130 -3.26 9.35 -6.92
C ASP A 130 -1.74 9.27 -6.71
N TRP A 131 -1.34 8.60 -5.63
CA TRP A 131 0.07 8.45 -5.28
C TRP A 131 0.55 7.03 -5.42
N SER A 132 1.73 6.87 -5.99
CA SER A 132 2.47 5.62 -5.98
C SER A 132 3.89 5.85 -5.45
N PHE A 133 4.21 5.19 -4.36
CA PHE A 133 5.48 5.31 -3.65
C PHE A 133 6.11 3.93 -3.43
N VAL A 134 7.40 3.93 -3.10
CA VAL A 134 8.15 2.74 -2.71
C VAL A 134 8.10 2.58 -1.19
N ASP A 135 7.71 1.40 -0.72
CA ASP A 135 7.78 0.95 0.68
C ASP A 135 8.75 -0.24 0.84
N GLU A 136 9.68 -0.40 -0.11
CA GLU A 136 10.65 -1.49 -0.11
C GLU A 136 11.79 -1.23 0.89
N GLN A 137 12.16 -2.30 1.61
CA GLN A 137 13.42 -2.40 2.36
C GLN A 137 14.60 -2.74 1.43
N ARG A 138 14.32 -3.39 0.28
CA ARG A 138 15.29 -4.07 -0.60
C ARG A 138 16.44 -3.20 -1.09
N ARG A 139 16.25 -1.88 -1.11
CA ARG A 139 17.28 -0.91 -1.54
C ARG A 139 18.05 -0.36 -0.35
N THR A 140 18.43 -1.22 0.61
CA THR A 140 19.35 -0.94 1.75
C THR A 140 19.00 0.19 2.71
N LEU A 141 17.76 0.66 2.70
CA LEU A 141 17.33 1.53 3.79
C LEU A 141 17.15 0.65 5.01
N SER A 142 17.71 1.11 6.13
CA SER A 142 17.57 0.38 7.38
C SER A 142 16.09 0.16 7.69
N MET A 143 15.78 -0.91 8.42
CA MET A 143 14.41 -1.15 8.85
C MET A 143 13.84 0.02 9.64
N ASP A 144 14.69 0.73 10.37
CA ASP A 144 14.31 1.92 11.13
C ASP A 144 13.95 3.08 10.19
N ASP A 145 14.69 3.29 9.10
CA ASP A 145 14.33 4.30 8.10
C ASP A 145 12.95 4.02 7.47
N ARG A 146 12.65 2.74 7.20
CA ARG A 146 11.34 2.33 6.66
C ARG A 146 10.22 2.61 7.67
N ARG A 147 10.40 2.21 8.94
CA ARG A 147 9.45 2.48 10.03
C ARG A 147 9.21 3.97 10.20
N ASP A 148 10.27 4.76 10.24
CA ASP A 148 10.22 6.22 10.37
C ASP A 148 9.46 6.88 9.22
N ARG A 149 9.72 6.46 7.97
CA ARG A 149 8.98 6.99 6.80
C ARG A 149 7.50 6.65 6.88
N ARG A 150 7.14 5.40 7.18
CA ARG A 150 5.73 4.99 7.34
C ARG A 150 5.05 5.78 8.46
N TYR A 151 5.73 5.95 9.59
CA TYR A 151 5.23 6.72 10.72
C TYR A 151 5.05 8.20 10.38
N LYS A 152 6.06 8.87 9.82
CA LYS A 152 5.97 10.28 9.39
C LYS A 152 4.88 10.46 8.33
N PHE A 153 4.79 9.55 7.36
CA PHE A 153 3.73 9.58 6.35
C PHE A 153 2.35 9.47 6.99
N SER A 154 2.17 8.58 7.95
CA SER A 154 0.90 8.44 8.69
C SER A 154 0.49 9.73 9.40
N GLN A 155 1.43 10.44 10.04
CA GLN A 155 1.17 11.72 10.68
C GLN A 155 0.75 12.78 9.66
N CYS A 156 1.43 12.82 8.52
CA CYS A 156 1.18 13.82 7.48
C CYS A 156 -0.12 13.57 6.71
N LEU A 157 -0.54 12.31 6.53
CA LEU A 157 -1.82 11.94 5.90
C LEU A 157 -3.02 12.61 6.58
N THR A 158 -2.96 12.80 7.90
CA THR A 158 -4.05 13.43 8.67
C THR A 158 -4.22 14.92 8.38
N GLN A 159 -3.27 15.54 7.66
CA GLN A 159 -3.28 16.96 7.29
C GLN A 159 -3.93 17.22 5.93
N LEU A 160 -4.41 16.19 5.25
CA LEU A 160 -5.08 16.32 3.96
C LEU A 160 -6.36 17.18 4.05
N PRO A 161 -6.71 17.94 3.00
CA PRO A 161 -7.94 18.72 2.94
C PRO A 161 -9.15 17.80 2.74
N LEU A 162 -9.62 17.17 3.82
CA LEU A 162 -10.65 16.12 3.78
C LEU A 162 -12.01 16.61 3.24
N GLN A 163 -12.29 17.91 3.31
CA GLN A 163 -13.58 18.45 2.91
C GLN A 163 -13.80 18.42 1.39
N SER A 164 -12.76 18.60 0.59
CA SER A 164 -12.85 18.57 -0.87
C SER A 164 -12.53 17.19 -1.45
N LEU A 165 -11.89 16.31 -0.68
CA LEU A 165 -11.41 15.02 -1.15
C LEU A 165 -12.58 14.09 -1.53
N THR A 166 -12.56 13.62 -2.78
CA THR A 166 -13.55 12.69 -3.34
C THR A 166 -12.95 11.36 -3.79
N HIS A 167 -11.67 11.35 -4.16
CA HIS A 167 -10.96 10.15 -4.61
C HIS A 167 -9.58 10.10 -3.94
N LEU A 168 -9.28 8.95 -3.34
CA LEU A 168 -7.96 8.65 -2.80
C LEU A 168 -7.49 7.33 -3.40
N LYS A 169 -6.42 7.40 -4.19
CA LYS A 169 -5.65 6.25 -4.65
C LYS A 169 -4.25 6.33 -4.06
N LEU A 170 -3.86 5.29 -3.35
CA LEU A 170 -2.55 5.15 -2.72
C LEU A 170 -1.97 3.79 -3.07
N ALA A 171 -0.74 3.78 -3.55
CA ALA A 171 0.06 2.59 -3.68
C ALA A 171 1.36 2.79 -2.91
N LEU A 172 1.64 1.88 -1.98
CA LEU A 172 2.92 1.76 -1.30
C LEU A 172 3.50 0.41 -1.69
N ARG A 173 4.28 0.40 -2.77
CA ARG A 173 4.83 -0.82 -3.35
C ARG A 173 5.79 -1.44 -2.35
N TYR A 174 5.44 -2.61 -1.85
CA TYR A 174 6.33 -3.48 -1.09
C TYR A 174 6.52 -4.77 -1.87
N ILE A 175 7.77 -5.12 -2.18
CA ILE A 175 8.07 -6.40 -2.80
C ILE A 175 8.38 -7.40 -1.69
N VAL A 176 7.56 -8.45 -1.67
CA VAL A 176 7.61 -9.53 -0.70
C VAL A 176 8.83 -10.41 -0.99
N PRO A 177 9.70 -10.68 0.01
CA PRO A 177 10.88 -11.53 -0.13
C PRO A 177 10.59 -12.85 -0.84
N ALA A 178 11.47 -13.22 -1.78
CA ALA A 178 11.30 -14.46 -2.53
C ALA A 178 11.60 -15.72 -1.71
N ASN A 179 12.27 -15.56 -0.57
CA ASN A 179 12.49 -16.60 0.42
C ASN A 179 11.40 -16.54 1.50
N HIS A 180 10.42 -17.44 1.43
CA HIS A 180 9.34 -17.56 2.41
C HIS A 180 9.80 -17.99 3.81
N SER A 181 11.04 -18.48 3.94
CA SER A 181 11.67 -18.76 5.24
C SER A 181 12.32 -17.52 5.85
N TRP A 182 12.54 -16.47 5.07
CA TRP A 182 13.11 -15.22 5.56
C TRP A 182 12.15 -14.56 6.53
N LYS A 183 12.69 -14.13 7.68
CA LYS A 183 11.92 -13.53 8.75
C LYS A 183 11.62 -12.09 8.40
N ILE A 184 10.36 -11.80 8.07
CA ILE A 184 9.90 -10.45 7.77
C ILE A 184 10.05 -9.57 9.03
N PRO A 185 10.82 -8.47 8.98
CA PRO A 185 10.90 -7.54 10.09
C PRO A 185 9.59 -6.77 10.24
N SER A 186 9.18 -6.54 11.49
CA SER A 186 8.05 -5.67 11.80
C SER A 186 8.29 -4.25 11.27
N VAL A 187 7.27 -3.65 10.65
CA VAL A 187 7.25 -2.25 10.21
C VAL A 187 6.53 -1.33 11.19
N LEU A 188 6.16 -1.85 12.36
CA LEU A 188 5.60 -1.06 13.45
C LEU A 188 6.67 -0.13 13.99
N HIS A 189 6.29 1.12 14.24
CA HIS A 189 7.21 2.12 14.74
C HIS A 189 7.47 1.88 16.24
N PRO A 190 8.69 2.11 16.76
CA PRO A 190 8.99 1.88 18.18
C PRO A 190 8.09 2.66 19.15
N ALA A 191 7.54 3.81 18.72
CA ALA A 191 6.59 4.59 19.50
C ALA A 191 5.15 4.05 19.52
N ASP A 192 4.80 3.12 18.62
CA ASP A 192 3.48 2.47 18.52
C ASP A 192 3.66 1.02 18.04
N GLN A 193 4.02 0.13 18.97
CA GLN A 193 4.37 -1.27 18.68
C GLN A 193 3.16 -2.21 18.57
N GLU A 194 1.97 -1.73 18.92
CA GLU A 194 0.75 -2.54 18.90
C GLU A 194 -0.15 -2.18 17.73
N ILE A 195 0.02 -0.98 17.17
CA ILE A 195 -0.91 -0.46 16.18
C ILE A 195 -0.18 0.09 14.96
N ASP A 196 -0.58 -0.39 13.78
CA ASP A 196 -0.09 0.15 12.52
C ASP A 196 -0.62 1.58 12.31
N SER A 197 0.23 2.56 12.62
CA SER A 197 -0.07 3.99 12.50
C SER A 197 -0.53 4.36 11.08
N LEU A 198 0.03 3.71 10.04
CA LEU A 198 -0.35 3.98 8.66
C LEU A 198 -1.80 3.54 8.39
N SER A 199 -2.17 2.32 8.75
CA SER A 199 -3.54 1.83 8.59
C SER A 199 -4.55 2.70 9.36
N ARG A 200 -4.19 3.20 10.54
CA ARG A 200 -5.02 4.16 11.30
C ARG A 200 -5.16 5.52 10.61
N ALA A 201 -4.08 6.06 10.07
CA ALA A 201 -4.14 7.31 9.34
C ALA A 201 -5.02 7.17 8.08
N ILE A 202 -4.87 6.07 7.33
CA ILE A 202 -5.72 5.77 6.18
C ILE A 202 -7.18 5.59 6.60
N HIS A 203 -7.45 4.92 7.71
CA HIS A 203 -8.80 4.82 8.28
C HIS A 203 -9.42 6.21 8.51
N ALA A 204 -8.69 7.11 9.18
CA ALA A 204 -9.16 8.47 9.44
C ALA A 204 -9.43 9.26 8.14
N VAL A 205 -8.53 9.19 7.16
CA VAL A 205 -8.71 9.85 5.87
C VAL A 205 -9.86 9.24 5.08
N SER A 206 -10.05 7.91 5.16
CA SER A 206 -11.12 7.21 4.45
C SER A 206 -12.51 7.68 4.88
N GLN A 207 -12.66 8.19 6.10
CA GLN A 207 -13.90 8.73 6.64
C GLN A 207 -14.20 10.17 6.17
N ALA A 208 -13.38 10.74 5.28
CA ALA A 208 -13.63 12.06 4.73
C ALA A 208 -15.07 12.18 4.17
N PRO A 209 -15.78 13.29 4.46
CA PRO A 209 -17.22 13.40 4.28
C PRO A 209 -17.68 13.26 2.82
N ASN A 210 -16.78 13.56 1.87
CA ASN A 210 -17.05 13.54 0.44
C ASN A 210 -16.27 12.45 -0.30
N LEU A 211 -15.52 11.58 0.40
CA LEU A 211 -14.78 10.51 -0.24
C LEU A 211 -15.74 9.48 -0.83
N ARG A 212 -15.60 9.19 -2.12
CA ARG A 212 -16.45 8.28 -2.90
C ARG A 212 -15.69 7.06 -3.40
N LEU A 213 -14.38 7.20 -3.64
CA LEU A 213 -13.50 6.15 -4.11
C LEU A 213 -12.25 6.07 -3.24
N LEU A 214 -11.99 4.89 -2.68
CA LEU A 214 -10.74 4.54 -2.00
C LEU A 214 -10.05 3.38 -2.72
N ILE A 215 -8.82 3.56 -3.18
CA ILE A 215 -8.04 2.51 -3.82
C ILE A 215 -6.70 2.40 -3.12
N LEU A 216 -6.41 1.22 -2.57
CA LEU A 216 -5.14 0.86 -1.98
C LEU A 216 -4.57 -0.29 -2.81
N GLU A 217 -3.47 -0.05 -3.50
CA GLU A 217 -2.94 -0.93 -4.55
C GLU A 217 -1.49 -1.39 -4.27
N ASN A 218 -1.05 -2.40 -5.02
CA ASN A 218 0.31 -2.93 -5.03
C ASN A 218 0.74 -3.62 -3.73
N GLY A 219 -0.18 -4.37 -3.12
CA GLY A 219 0.13 -5.27 -2.01
C GLY A 219 0.66 -4.52 -0.78
N MET A 220 -0.08 -3.52 -0.32
CA MET A 220 0.35 -2.70 0.81
C MET A 220 0.38 -3.52 2.09
N VAL A 221 1.45 -3.37 2.88
CA VAL A 221 1.53 -3.93 4.24
C VAL A 221 0.64 -3.08 5.14
N LEU A 222 -0.51 -3.60 5.54
CA LEU A 222 -1.55 -2.92 6.33
C LEU A 222 -2.04 -3.85 7.44
N SER A 223 -2.74 -3.32 8.44
CA SER A 223 -3.46 -4.11 9.46
C SER A 223 -4.97 -3.90 9.36
N THR A 224 -5.73 -4.76 10.03
CA THR A 224 -7.20 -4.68 10.09
C THR A 224 -7.71 -3.36 10.67
N SER A 225 -6.86 -2.56 11.34
CA SER A 225 -7.23 -1.26 11.90
C SER A 225 -7.69 -0.25 10.85
N ILE A 226 -7.47 -0.52 9.55
CA ILE A 226 -8.01 0.30 8.46
C ILE A 226 -9.54 0.35 8.43
N PHE A 227 -10.19 -0.69 8.96
CA PHE A 227 -11.65 -0.77 9.08
C PHE A 227 -12.18 -0.21 10.41
N GLY A 228 -11.30 0.31 11.27
CA GLY A 228 -11.65 0.90 12.56
C GLY A 228 -10.92 0.23 13.71
N PRO A 229 -11.09 0.77 14.94
CA PRO A 229 -10.48 0.15 16.11
C PRO A 229 -10.96 -1.29 16.19
N VAL A 230 -10.02 -2.23 16.17
CA VAL A 230 -10.30 -3.63 16.43
C VAL A 230 -10.99 -3.66 17.78
N GLN A 231 -12.23 -4.15 17.85
CA GLN A 231 -12.90 -4.44 19.11
C GLN A 231 -12.13 -5.58 19.80
N THR A 232 -10.95 -5.28 20.30
CA THR A 232 -10.08 -6.20 21.01
C THR A 232 -10.64 -6.32 22.42
N LYS A 233 -11.33 -7.44 22.66
CA LYS A 233 -11.52 -8.02 24.00
C LYS A 233 -12.11 -7.08 25.06
N ALA A 234 -13.32 -6.57 24.84
CA ALA A 234 -14.26 -6.50 25.96
C ALA A 234 -15.00 -7.86 25.98
N PRO A 235 -15.03 -8.60 27.10
CA PRO A 235 -15.85 -9.80 27.16
C PRO A 235 -17.29 -9.39 26.89
N VAL A 236 -17.96 -10.13 26.00
CA VAL A 236 -19.40 -10.09 25.83
C VAL A 236 -20.02 -10.69 27.10
N THR A 237 -19.95 -9.96 28.22
CA THR A 237 -20.91 -10.14 29.31
C THR A 237 -22.09 -9.27 28.95
N ALA A 238 -23.13 -9.94 28.47
CA ALA A 238 -24.46 -9.38 28.33
C ALA A 238 -24.87 -8.69 29.64
N SER A 239 -24.86 -7.37 29.66
CA SER A 239 -25.57 -6.59 30.67
C SER A 239 -25.92 -5.22 30.08
N HIS A 240 -27.19 -5.14 29.69
CA HIS A 240 -28.04 -3.96 29.54
C HIS A 240 -27.62 -2.81 28.58
N PRO A 241 -28.50 -2.44 27.62
CA PRO A 241 -28.41 -1.14 26.99
C PRO A 241 -28.88 -0.09 28.02
N GLU A 242 -27.94 0.68 28.57
CA GLU A 242 -28.29 1.94 29.20
C GLU A 242 -28.85 2.87 28.11
N ALA A 243 -30.16 3.02 28.13
CA ALA A 243 -30.89 4.08 27.44
C ALA A 243 -30.37 5.43 27.96
N GLY A 244 -29.48 6.06 27.21
CA GLY A 244 -28.82 7.30 27.62
C GLY A 244 -28.20 8.04 26.45
N THR A 245 -29.01 8.86 25.77
CA THR A 245 -28.67 9.86 24.75
C THR A 245 -28.31 9.35 23.34
N ASP A 246 -29.35 9.27 22.50
CA ASP A 246 -29.33 9.23 21.03
C ASP A 246 -28.69 10.50 20.44
N LYS A 247 -27.39 10.71 20.65
CA LYS A 247 -26.61 11.37 19.59
C LYS A 247 -26.42 10.30 18.54
N ALA A 248 -27.29 10.30 17.53
CA ALA A 248 -27.13 9.49 16.32
C ALA A 248 -25.67 9.57 15.89
N LYS A 249 -24.89 8.51 16.16
CA LYS A 249 -23.48 8.47 15.79
C LYS A 249 -23.47 8.68 14.28
N GLN A 250 -22.82 9.74 13.83
CA GLN A 250 -22.70 10.02 12.39
C GLN A 250 -22.20 8.76 11.69
N PRO A 251 -22.73 8.43 10.50
CA PRO A 251 -22.27 7.26 9.77
C PRO A 251 -20.77 7.40 9.49
N LEU A 252 -20.00 6.37 9.82
CA LEU A 252 -18.60 6.26 9.41
C LEU A 252 -18.60 6.07 7.89
N TRP A 253 -17.82 6.82 7.11
CA TRP A 253 -17.88 6.79 5.63
C TRP A 253 -19.23 7.23 5.02
N PRO A 254 -19.67 8.48 5.24
CA PRO A 254 -20.98 8.96 4.79
C PRO A 254 -21.18 8.97 3.26
N SER A 255 -20.10 8.95 2.48
CA SER A 255 -20.14 9.09 1.03
C SER A 255 -19.40 8.01 0.24
N LEU A 256 -18.76 7.05 0.90
CA LEU A 256 -17.93 6.06 0.21
C LEU A 256 -18.82 5.15 -0.64
N GLU A 257 -18.54 5.12 -1.95
CA GLU A 257 -19.30 4.33 -2.92
C GLU A 257 -18.51 3.09 -3.35
N HIS A 258 -17.19 3.22 -3.47
CA HIS A 258 -16.31 2.16 -3.95
C HIS A 258 -15.03 2.08 -3.12
N PHE A 259 -14.58 0.86 -2.82
CA PHE A 259 -13.23 0.65 -2.33
C PHE A 259 -12.55 -0.59 -2.89
N ILE A 260 -11.22 -0.52 -3.04
CA ILE A 260 -10.34 -1.64 -3.38
C ILE A 260 -9.18 -1.60 -2.38
N ILE A 261 -8.93 -2.72 -1.71
CA ILE A 261 -7.78 -2.86 -0.82
C ILE A 261 -6.99 -4.10 -1.25
N GLN A 262 -5.80 -3.88 -1.83
CA GLN A 262 -4.85 -4.92 -2.16
C GLN A 262 -3.83 -5.09 -1.04
N LEU A 263 -3.96 -6.18 -0.29
CA LEU A 263 -3.10 -6.54 0.82
C LEU A 263 -1.79 -7.17 0.35
N SER A 264 -0.74 -6.89 1.10
CA SER A 264 0.46 -7.72 1.11
C SER A 264 0.15 -9.08 1.76
N PRO A 265 0.81 -10.18 1.35
CA PRO A 265 0.77 -11.44 2.09
C PRO A 265 1.49 -11.41 3.43
N VAL A 266 2.00 -10.25 3.86
CA VAL A 266 2.65 -10.05 5.16
C VAL A 266 1.94 -8.97 5.97
N THR A 267 1.89 -9.16 7.29
CA THR A 267 1.31 -8.21 8.24
C THR A 267 2.33 -7.17 8.68
N PRO A 268 1.91 -6.04 9.29
CA PRO A 268 2.84 -5.03 9.79
C PRO A 268 3.76 -5.54 10.90
N GLU A 269 3.34 -6.55 11.67
CA GLU A 269 4.14 -7.25 12.67
C GLU A 269 5.23 -8.14 12.04
N GLY A 270 5.17 -8.39 10.72
CA GLY A 270 6.06 -9.30 10.01
C GLY A 270 5.60 -10.76 9.99
N SER A 271 4.30 -11.01 10.16
CA SER A 271 3.74 -12.37 10.02
C SER A 271 3.27 -12.62 8.60
N TRP A 272 3.31 -13.87 8.14
CA TRP A 272 2.77 -14.25 6.83
C TRP A 272 1.28 -14.59 6.94
N LEU A 273 0.45 -14.04 6.05
CA LEU A 273 -0.94 -14.45 5.83
C LEU A 273 -1.05 -15.82 5.14
N LEU A 274 0.08 -16.34 4.64
CA LEU A 274 0.19 -17.64 4.02
C LEU A 274 1.05 -18.60 4.87
N GLU A 275 0.63 -19.85 4.94
CA GLU A 275 1.31 -20.97 5.56
C GLU A 275 1.69 -22.01 4.49
N GLY A 276 2.57 -22.93 4.86
CA GLY A 276 2.98 -24.03 4.01
C GLY A 276 4.10 -24.84 4.62
N ASN A 277 4.39 -25.97 4.00
CA ASN A 277 5.44 -26.88 4.45
C ASN A 277 6.76 -26.55 3.74
N ALA A 278 7.77 -26.10 4.48
CA ALA A 278 9.09 -25.80 3.90
C ALA A 278 9.73 -27.00 3.16
N ASN A 279 9.36 -28.23 3.53
CA ASN A 279 9.88 -29.44 2.87
C ASN A 279 9.16 -29.80 1.55
N SER A 280 8.13 -29.05 1.13
CA SER A 280 7.40 -29.35 -0.11
C SER A 280 8.12 -28.86 -1.38
N MET A 281 9.07 -27.94 -1.23
CA MET A 281 9.83 -27.36 -2.35
C MET A 281 11.30 -27.15 -1.95
N ASN A 282 12.20 -27.30 -2.92
CA ASN A 282 13.61 -27.01 -2.74
C ASN A 282 13.91 -25.53 -3.03
N PRO A 283 14.82 -24.89 -2.26
CA PRO A 283 15.32 -23.56 -2.60
C PRO A 283 15.97 -23.55 -3.99
N GLN A 284 15.69 -22.50 -4.75
CA GLN A 284 16.27 -22.23 -6.07
C GLN A 284 17.29 -21.09 -5.96
N TYR A 285 18.38 -21.18 -6.71
CA TYR A 285 19.39 -20.14 -6.81
C TYR A 285 19.40 -19.65 -8.26
N GLU A 286 19.06 -18.38 -8.46
CA GLU A 286 18.98 -17.80 -9.81
C GLU A 286 20.37 -17.51 -10.40
N TYR A 287 21.37 -17.28 -9.54
CA TYR A 287 22.77 -17.16 -9.94
C TYR A 287 23.39 -18.55 -10.11
N SER A 288 23.26 -19.12 -11.31
CA SER A 288 24.19 -20.16 -11.75
C SER A 288 25.59 -19.55 -11.78
N SER A 289 26.53 -20.17 -11.08
CA SER A 289 27.94 -19.76 -11.06
C SER A 289 28.64 -19.83 -12.42
N GLU A 290 27.97 -20.38 -13.45
CA GLU A 290 28.55 -20.66 -14.76
C GLU A 290 28.85 -19.39 -15.61
N ASP A 291 28.39 -18.20 -15.20
CA ASP A 291 28.73 -16.92 -15.86
C ASP A 291 29.80 -16.10 -15.10
N PHE A 292 30.36 -16.63 -14.01
CA PHE A 292 31.45 -15.99 -13.25
C PHE A 292 32.70 -16.87 -13.12
N ASP A 293 32.89 -17.83 -14.03
CA ASP A 293 34.17 -18.53 -14.20
C ASP A 293 35.20 -17.56 -14.83
N ASP A 294 35.87 -16.75 -13.98
CA ASP A 294 37.23 -16.20 -14.13
C ASP A 294 37.41 -14.85 -13.39
N VAL A 295 37.19 -14.80 -12.07
CA VAL A 295 37.77 -13.72 -11.26
C VAL A 295 38.32 -14.28 -9.95
N ASP A 296 39.64 -14.30 -9.85
CA ASP A 296 40.44 -14.82 -8.72
C ASP A 296 39.86 -14.46 -7.34
N ASP A 297 39.57 -15.51 -6.56
CA ASP A 297 39.10 -15.51 -5.17
C ASP A 297 40.14 -14.99 -4.13
N GLU A 298 41.17 -14.25 -4.52
CA GLU A 298 42.31 -13.89 -3.65
C GLU A 298 42.37 -12.44 -3.15
N LEU A 299 41.30 -11.63 -3.25
CA LEU A 299 41.30 -10.26 -2.69
C LEU A 299 40.25 -10.04 -1.59
N MET A 300 40.25 -10.92 -0.58
CA MET A 300 39.76 -10.59 0.76
C MET A 300 40.80 -9.68 1.44
N ILE A 301 40.87 -8.42 1.04
CA ILE A 301 41.62 -7.40 1.76
C ILE A 301 40.73 -6.90 2.90
N ASP A 302 41.14 -7.16 4.14
CA ASP A 302 40.65 -6.48 5.34
C ASP A 302 40.92 -4.97 5.19
N PHE A 303 39.98 -4.25 4.58
CA PHE A 303 39.98 -2.79 4.55
C PHE A 303 39.34 -2.29 5.85
N ASP A 304 40.11 -1.58 6.68
CA ASP A 304 39.60 -0.82 7.82
C ASP A 304 38.64 0.29 7.31
N ILE A 305 37.33 0.00 7.35
CA ILE A 305 36.22 0.89 6.94
C ILE A 305 35.95 1.94 8.04
N GLU A 306 36.95 2.74 8.43
CA GLU A 306 36.71 3.80 9.43
C GLU A 306 37.02 5.22 8.97
N ASN A 307 37.55 5.50 7.75
CA ASN A 307 37.70 6.91 7.33
C ASN A 307 38.01 7.20 5.84
N THR A 308 37.71 6.30 4.90
CA THR A 308 37.99 6.60 3.48
C THR A 308 36.74 7.10 2.76
N ASP A 309 36.84 8.30 2.17
CA ASP A 309 35.90 8.94 1.20
C ASP A 309 35.67 8.11 -0.09
N GLU A 310 35.93 6.81 -0.06
CA GLU A 310 35.69 5.91 -1.18
C GLU A 310 34.21 5.52 -1.24
N PRO A 311 33.63 5.48 -2.44
CA PRO A 311 32.22 5.18 -2.62
C PRO A 311 31.90 3.70 -2.37
N ASP A 312 30.87 3.46 -1.55
CA ASP A 312 30.38 2.12 -1.23
C ASP A 312 30.07 1.31 -2.49
N ARG A 313 30.75 0.17 -2.64
CA ARG A 313 30.48 -0.80 -3.70
C ARG A 313 29.19 -1.56 -3.37
N ILE A 314 28.24 -1.57 -4.29
CA ILE A 314 27.00 -2.37 -4.16
C ILE A 314 27.33 -3.83 -4.51
N ASN A 315 27.22 -4.73 -3.54
CA ASN A 315 27.24 -6.17 -3.77
C ASN A 315 25.80 -6.67 -3.89
N GLU A 316 25.32 -6.79 -5.13
CA GLU A 316 23.92 -7.12 -5.43
C GLU A 316 23.44 -8.41 -4.79
N ARG A 317 24.28 -9.44 -4.84
CA ARG A 317 23.96 -10.74 -4.27
C ARG A 317 23.89 -10.67 -2.74
N ALA A 318 24.81 -9.95 -2.10
CA ALA A 318 24.75 -9.74 -0.66
C ALA A 318 23.48 -8.96 -0.26
N GLU A 319 23.12 -7.90 -1.00
CA GLU A 319 21.87 -7.16 -0.77
C GLU A 319 20.63 -8.05 -0.99
N ALA A 320 20.63 -8.92 -2.01
CA ALA A 320 19.54 -9.86 -2.28
C ALA A 320 19.39 -10.92 -1.17
N ILE A 321 20.50 -11.47 -0.66
CA ILE A 321 20.50 -12.40 0.48
C ILE A 321 19.99 -11.69 1.74
N GLU A 322 20.47 -10.48 2.03
CA GLU A 322 20.03 -9.69 3.19
C GLU A 322 18.53 -9.38 3.12
N ALA A 323 18.03 -9.05 1.93
CA ALA A 323 16.63 -8.76 1.67
C ALA A 323 15.71 -10.01 1.65
N GLY A 324 16.28 -11.22 1.73
CA GLY A 324 15.52 -12.47 1.64
C GLY A 324 15.01 -12.77 0.23
N ASP A 325 15.67 -12.24 -0.79
CA ASP A 325 15.38 -12.55 -2.20
C ASP A 325 16.18 -13.77 -2.67
N GLU A 326 17.28 -14.09 -1.98
CA GLU A 326 18.08 -15.28 -2.23
C GLU A 326 18.27 -16.14 -0.97
N PRO A 327 18.17 -17.49 -1.09
CA PRO A 327 17.66 -18.21 -2.26
C PRO A 327 16.18 -17.92 -2.51
N ILE A 328 15.75 -18.08 -3.76
CA ILE A 328 14.34 -18.06 -4.11
C ILE A 328 13.72 -19.33 -3.51
N TRP A 329 12.86 -19.18 -2.52
CA TRP A 329 12.31 -20.34 -1.83
C TRP A 329 10.91 -20.07 -1.34
N PHE A 330 9.97 -20.36 -2.21
CA PHE A 330 8.61 -20.03 -1.95
C PHE A 330 7.78 -21.31 -1.73
N TYR A 331 7.32 -21.56 -0.50
CA TYR A 331 6.63 -22.82 -0.15
C TYR A 331 5.26 -22.58 0.54
N ARG A 332 4.83 -21.32 0.63
CA ARG A 332 3.60 -20.94 1.34
C ARG A 332 2.47 -20.82 0.33
N SER A 333 1.54 -21.75 0.40
CA SER A 333 0.44 -21.91 -0.56
C SER A 333 -0.93 -22.02 0.11
N GLN A 334 -0.99 -22.07 1.44
CA GLN A 334 -2.21 -22.20 2.22
C GLN A 334 -2.54 -20.89 2.92
N MET A 335 -3.79 -20.44 2.92
CA MET A 335 -4.19 -19.25 3.67
C MET A 335 -4.18 -19.52 5.18
N ASN A 336 -3.55 -18.63 5.95
CA ASN A 336 -3.66 -18.60 7.40
C ASN A 336 -5.01 -18.02 7.81
N THR A 337 -6.01 -18.86 8.07
CA THR A 337 -7.37 -18.40 8.40
C THR A 337 -7.40 -17.55 9.67
N ALA A 338 -6.59 -17.88 10.68
CA ALA A 338 -6.54 -17.13 11.93
C ALA A 338 -6.06 -15.67 11.76
N LEU A 339 -5.22 -15.41 10.76
CA LEU A 339 -4.75 -14.05 10.43
C LEU A 339 -5.58 -13.37 9.33
N PHE A 340 -6.08 -14.11 8.35
CA PHE A 340 -6.82 -13.57 7.21
C PHE A 340 -8.29 -13.30 7.50
N GLU A 341 -9.01 -14.22 8.15
CA GLU A 341 -10.45 -14.05 8.41
C GLU A 341 -10.83 -12.83 9.26
N PRO A 342 -9.99 -12.35 10.21
CA PRO A 342 -10.19 -11.06 10.84
C PRO A 342 -10.33 -9.91 9.85
N TRP A 343 -9.63 -9.93 8.71
CA TRP A 343 -9.79 -8.91 7.67
C TRP A 343 -11.18 -8.92 7.06
N VAL A 344 -11.65 -10.10 6.66
CA VAL A 344 -12.98 -10.27 6.05
C VAL A 344 -14.07 -9.87 7.04
N THR A 345 -13.92 -10.26 8.30
CA THR A 345 -14.85 -9.91 9.38
C THR A 345 -14.91 -8.40 9.59
N GLN A 346 -13.75 -7.73 9.71
CA GLN A 346 -13.70 -6.28 9.90
C GLN A 346 -14.20 -5.50 8.67
N MET A 347 -13.92 -5.98 7.46
CA MET A 347 -14.49 -5.42 6.23
C MET A 347 -16.02 -5.47 6.28
N ALA A 348 -16.61 -6.62 6.59
CA ALA A 348 -18.06 -6.78 6.68
C ALA A 348 -18.71 -5.90 7.75
N LEU A 349 -18.08 -5.78 8.93
CA LEU A 349 -18.53 -4.85 9.96
C LEU A 349 -18.45 -3.39 9.48
N ALA A 350 -17.37 -3.00 8.82
CA ALA A 350 -17.20 -1.63 8.33
C ALA A 350 -18.22 -1.29 7.24
N THR A 351 -18.56 -2.21 6.35
CA THR A 351 -19.53 -1.96 5.28
C THR A 351 -20.94 -1.68 5.80
N ASN A 352 -21.30 -2.13 7.02
CA ASN A 352 -22.56 -1.75 7.68
C ASN A 352 -22.65 -0.26 8.01
N HIS A 353 -21.51 0.43 8.05
CA HIS A 353 -21.48 1.86 8.30
C HIS A 353 -21.43 2.69 7.01
N MET A 354 -21.34 2.07 5.82
CA MET A 354 -21.16 2.75 4.53
C MET A 354 -22.49 2.87 3.75
N PRO A 355 -23.37 3.85 4.02
CA PRO A 355 -24.73 3.91 3.48
C PRO A 355 -24.81 4.07 1.95
N LYS A 356 -23.73 4.50 1.31
CA LYS A 356 -23.66 4.70 -0.15
C LYS A 356 -22.81 3.66 -0.86
N LEU A 357 -22.33 2.65 -0.14
CA LEU A 357 -21.48 1.62 -0.73
C LEU A 357 -22.21 0.92 -1.87
N LYS A 358 -21.56 0.81 -3.01
CA LYS A 358 -22.01 0.05 -4.19
C LYS A 358 -21.18 -1.21 -4.34
N TRP A 359 -19.86 -1.08 -4.17
CA TRP A 359 -18.93 -2.19 -4.33
C TRP A 359 -17.69 -1.99 -3.46
N GLY A 360 -17.23 -3.06 -2.84
CA GLY A 360 -16.00 -3.08 -2.07
C GLY A 360 -15.24 -4.36 -2.33
N ALA A 361 -13.92 -4.29 -2.39
CA ALA A 361 -13.07 -5.46 -2.58
C ALA A 361 -11.88 -5.45 -1.62
N LEU A 362 -11.61 -6.61 -1.04
CA LEU A 362 -10.37 -6.96 -0.37
C LEU A 362 -9.68 -8.04 -1.19
N SER A 363 -8.51 -7.74 -1.71
CA SER A 363 -7.75 -8.64 -2.58
C SER A 363 -6.36 -8.87 -1.98
N MET A 364 -5.83 -10.07 -2.16
CA MET A 364 -4.43 -10.37 -1.90
C MET A 364 -3.91 -11.15 -3.09
N THR A 365 -2.88 -10.61 -3.74
CA THR A 365 -2.25 -11.26 -4.89
C THR A 365 -0.75 -11.41 -4.62
N THR A 366 -0.24 -12.63 -4.70
CA THR A 366 1.21 -12.85 -4.81
C THR A 366 1.48 -13.37 -6.20
N LYS A 367 2.20 -12.58 -6.99
CA LYS A 367 2.67 -13.00 -8.31
C LYS A 367 3.99 -13.71 -8.17
N TRP A 368 4.11 -14.83 -8.87
CA TRP A 368 5.34 -15.60 -8.95
C TRP A 368 5.95 -15.49 -10.34
N ARG A 369 7.27 -15.65 -10.41
CA ARG A 369 8.06 -15.60 -11.63
C ARG A 369 7.68 -16.77 -12.55
N ASP A 370 7.84 -16.55 -13.86
CA ASP A 370 7.73 -17.58 -14.90
C ASP A 370 8.53 -18.83 -14.48
N THR A 371 7.86 -19.99 -14.48
CA THR A 371 8.58 -21.27 -14.57
C THR A 371 9.25 -21.35 -15.94
N ASP A 372 10.22 -22.26 -16.13
CA ASP A 372 10.87 -22.50 -17.44
C ASP A 372 9.85 -22.81 -18.56
N ASP A 373 8.62 -23.19 -18.19
CA ASP A 373 7.49 -23.47 -19.08
C ASP A 373 6.60 -22.23 -19.38
N GLY A 374 6.90 -21.07 -18.80
CA GLY A 374 6.14 -19.82 -18.97
C GLY A 374 4.80 -19.74 -18.23
N GLU A 375 4.55 -20.64 -17.27
CA GLU A 375 3.34 -20.57 -16.44
C GLU A 375 3.57 -19.66 -15.22
N LYS A 376 2.82 -18.56 -15.17
CA LYS A 376 2.77 -17.68 -13.99
C LYS A 376 1.79 -18.25 -12.98
N GLN A 377 2.31 -18.66 -11.82
CA GLN A 377 1.46 -18.98 -10.68
C GLN A 377 1.02 -17.68 -9.99
N GLU A 378 -0.28 -17.44 -9.96
CA GLU A 378 -0.88 -16.30 -9.26
C GLU A 378 -1.70 -16.85 -8.08
N PHE A 379 -1.23 -16.57 -6.87
CA PHE A 379 -2.02 -16.82 -5.67
C PHE A 379 -2.88 -15.60 -5.46
N MET A 380 -4.18 -15.79 -5.57
CA MET A 380 -5.15 -14.71 -5.49
C MET A 380 -6.26 -15.12 -4.55
N VAL A 381 -6.58 -14.25 -3.60
CA VAL A 381 -7.85 -14.32 -2.88
C VAL A 381 -8.53 -12.97 -3.04
N ASP A 382 -9.77 -12.99 -3.51
CA ASP A 382 -10.58 -11.79 -3.67
C ASP A 382 -11.87 -11.97 -2.87
N VAL A 383 -12.14 -11.02 -1.98
CA VAL A 383 -13.40 -10.94 -1.24
C VAL A 383 -14.10 -9.67 -1.67
N GLU A 384 -15.20 -9.81 -2.39
CA GLU A 384 -16.03 -8.72 -2.87
C GLU A 384 -17.33 -8.61 -2.08
N CYS A 385 -17.78 -7.39 -1.88
CA CYS A 385 -19.09 -7.03 -1.37
C CYS A 385 -19.78 -6.14 -2.40
N LYS A 386 -20.96 -6.54 -2.87
CA LYS A 386 -21.82 -5.75 -3.77
C LYS A 386 -23.10 -5.38 -3.05
N THR A 387 -23.44 -4.10 -3.01
CA THR A 387 -24.73 -3.67 -2.47
C THR A 387 -25.81 -3.81 -3.53
N VAL A 388 -26.87 -4.54 -3.22
CA VAL A 388 -28.03 -4.74 -4.09
C VAL A 388 -29.17 -3.80 -3.70
N ALA A 389 -30.30 -3.89 -4.40
CA ALA A 389 -31.49 -3.11 -4.08
C ALA A 389 -31.88 -3.25 -2.59
N ALA A 390 -32.42 -2.18 -2.01
CA ALA A 390 -32.76 -2.08 -0.58
C ALA A 390 -31.58 -2.09 0.42
N GLY A 391 -30.33 -1.90 -0.05
CA GLY A 391 -29.17 -1.73 0.84
C GLY A 391 -28.60 -3.04 1.40
N ARG A 392 -29.02 -4.19 0.87
CA ARG A 392 -28.50 -5.52 1.24
C ARG A 392 -27.19 -5.82 0.52
N LYS A 393 -26.44 -6.82 0.98
CA LYS A 393 -25.10 -7.14 0.45
C LYS A 393 -25.03 -8.55 -0.15
N ASN A 394 -24.30 -8.68 -1.25
CA ASN A 394 -23.85 -9.94 -1.79
C ASN A 394 -22.34 -10.06 -1.57
N TRP A 395 -21.93 -11.14 -0.94
CA TRP A 395 -20.54 -11.48 -0.68
C TRP A 395 -20.05 -12.53 -1.67
N GLU A 396 -18.89 -12.30 -2.26
CA GLU A 396 -18.26 -13.22 -3.19
C GLU A 396 -16.79 -13.41 -2.78
N VAL A 397 -16.40 -14.66 -2.52
CA VAL A 397 -15.03 -15.05 -2.18
C VAL A 397 -14.48 -15.86 -3.34
N ARG A 398 -13.52 -15.33 -4.08
CA ARG A 398 -12.83 -16.05 -5.16
C ARG A 398 -11.44 -16.48 -4.69
N VAL A 399 -11.10 -17.74 -4.96
CA VAL A 399 -9.82 -18.33 -4.61
C VAL A 399 -9.14 -18.82 -5.89
N GLY A 400 -7.96 -18.28 -6.18
CA GLY A 400 -7.13 -18.63 -7.33
C GLY A 400 -6.58 -20.06 -7.25
N LYS A 401 -6.24 -20.63 -8.40
CA LYS A 401 -5.87 -22.06 -8.54
C LYS A 401 -4.74 -22.53 -7.63
N SER A 402 -3.76 -21.67 -7.39
CA SER A 402 -2.57 -22.02 -6.62
C SER A 402 -2.76 -21.87 -5.10
N LEU A 403 -3.87 -21.28 -4.64
CA LEU A 403 -4.09 -20.98 -3.23
C LEU A 403 -5.05 -21.99 -2.59
N GLU A 404 -4.61 -22.65 -1.52
CA GLU A 404 -5.47 -23.47 -0.67
C GLU A 404 -6.15 -22.59 0.39
N TYR A 405 -7.44 -22.30 0.20
CA TYR A 405 -8.24 -21.56 1.18
C TYR A 405 -9.68 -22.04 1.22
N VAL A 406 -10.12 -22.56 2.35
CA VAL A 406 -11.55 -22.83 2.62
C VAL A 406 -11.95 -21.93 3.80
N PRO A 407 -12.87 -20.97 3.61
CA PRO A 407 -13.35 -20.13 4.70
C PRO A 407 -13.94 -20.98 5.84
N ASP A 408 -13.66 -20.65 7.09
CA ASP A 408 -14.27 -21.30 8.24
C ASP A 408 -15.79 -21.14 8.20
N GLU A 409 -16.51 -22.17 8.63
CA GLU A 409 -17.98 -22.16 8.68
C GLU A 409 -18.53 -20.98 9.50
N LYS A 410 -17.78 -20.56 10.53
CA LYS A 410 -18.12 -19.38 11.35
C LYS A 410 -18.09 -18.09 10.54
N LEU A 411 -17.08 -17.91 9.68
CA LEU A 411 -16.98 -16.74 8.81
C LEU A 411 -18.12 -16.77 7.77
N VAL A 412 -18.38 -17.92 7.16
CA VAL A 412 -19.48 -18.04 6.17
C VAL A 412 -20.83 -17.69 6.81
N ARG A 413 -21.15 -18.24 7.99
CA ARG A 413 -22.38 -17.90 8.73
C ARG A 413 -22.42 -16.43 9.12
N PHE A 414 -21.29 -15.84 9.48
CA PHE A 414 -21.21 -14.41 9.79
C PHE A 414 -21.54 -13.54 8.56
N LEU A 415 -20.98 -13.86 7.39
CA LEU A 415 -21.27 -13.16 6.14
C LEU A 415 -22.71 -13.37 5.67
N ASP A 416 -23.26 -14.57 5.87
CA ASP A 416 -24.66 -14.88 5.56
C ASP A 416 -25.63 -14.04 6.40
N ASN A 417 -25.36 -13.94 7.71
CA ASN A 417 -26.11 -13.07 8.61
C ASN A 417 -25.98 -11.59 8.23
N ASP A 418 -24.81 -11.14 7.77
CA ASP A 418 -24.58 -9.76 7.30
C ASP A 418 -25.29 -9.48 5.96
N ALA A 419 -25.43 -10.48 5.10
CA ALA A 419 -26.09 -10.38 3.80
C ALA A 419 -27.62 -10.21 3.94
N GLY A 420 -28.23 -10.85 4.94
CA GLY A 420 -29.68 -10.88 5.19
C GLY A 420 -30.45 -11.79 4.23
N ASP A 421 -31.76 -11.95 4.43
CA ASP A 421 -32.61 -12.98 3.78
C ASP A 421 -32.63 -13.00 2.23
N GLU A 422 -32.21 -11.91 1.57
CA GLU A 422 -32.12 -11.83 0.10
C GLU A 422 -30.68 -11.58 -0.40
N GLY A 423 -29.72 -11.49 0.52
CA GLY A 423 -28.31 -11.47 0.19
C GLY A 423 -27.81 -12.89 -0.13
N SER A 424 -26.56 -12.99 -0.57
CA SER A 424 -25.94 -14.29 -0.84
C SER A 424 -24.46 -14.26 -0.56
N VAL A 425 -23.94 -15.40 -0.10
CA VAL A 425 -22.51 -15.67 -0.01
C VAL A 425 -22.16 -16.71 -1.07
N ILE A 426 -21.24 -16.37 -1.97
CA ILE A 426 -20.74 -17.26 -3.01
C ILE A 426 -19.24 -17.47 -2.77
N VAL A 427 -18.82 -18.73 -2.68
CA VAL A 427 -17.39 -19.08 -2.63
C VAL A 427 -17.03 -19.80 -3.94
N GLN A 428 -16.14 -19.21 -4.73
CA GLN A 428 -15.70 -19.74 -6.02
C GLN A 428 -14.24 -20.20 -5.95
N PHE A 429 -13.97 -21.37 -6.53
CA PHE A 429 -12.65 -21.97 -6.63
C PHE A 429 -12.30 -22.15 -8.11
N ASP A 430 -11.14 -21.67 -8.55
CA ASP A 430 -10.74 -21.69 -9.97
C ASP A 430 -10.20 -23.08 -10.43
N SER A 431 -10.11 -24.09 -9.56
CA SER A 431 -9.60 -25.40 -9.94
C SER A 431 -10.61 -26.25 -10.77
N SER A 432 -10.26 -26.49 -12.05
CA SER A 432 -10.72 -27.59 -12.93
C SER A 432 -12.24 -27.82 -13.11
N GLY A 433 -13.07 -26.78 -13.11
CA GLY A 433 -14.48 -26.91 -13.52
C GLY A 433 -15.41 -27.55 -12.46
N ARG A 434 -14.98 -27.65 -11.21
CA ARG A 434 -15.91 -27.79 -10.09
C ARG A 434 -16.18 -26.41 -9.53
N GLU A 435 -17.12 -25.68 -10.13
CA GLU A 435 -17.89 -24.72 -9.35
C GLU A 435 -18.50 -25.51 -8.19
N LYS A 436 -17.87 -25.48 -7.01
CA LYS A 436 -18.63 -25.65 -5.78
C LYS A 436 -19.36 -24.33 -5.61
N LEU A 437 -20.44 -24.16 -6.37
CA LEU A 437 -21.46 -23.19 -6.06
C LEU A 437 -22.05 -23.63 -4.72
N MET A 438 -21.38 -23.31 -3.62
CA MET A 438 -21.97 -23.38 -2.30
C MET A 438 -22.92 -22.20 -2.20
N ARG A 439 -24.01 -22.27 -2.97
CA ARG A 439 -25.16 -21.40 -2.78
C ARG A 439 -25.87 -21.95 -1.56
N TRP A 440 -25.58 -21.38 -0.41
CA TRP A 440 -26.40 -21.59 0.77
C TRP A 440 -27.71 -20.83 0.56
N SER A 441 -28.60 -21.35 -0.29
CA SER A 441 -30.00 -20.96 -0.22
C SER A 441 -30.62 -21.80 0.88
N TYR A 442 -30.98 -21.18 1.99
CA TYR A 442 -31.87 -21.80 2.96
C TYR A 442 -33.26 -21.96 2.31
N GLN A 443 -33.41 -22.95 1.43
CA GLN A 443 -34.73 -23.43 1.04
C GLN A 443 -35.19 -24.42 2.12
N SER A 444 -36.21 -23.97 2.85
CA SER A 444 -37.09 -24.75 3.72
C SER A 444 -36.48 -25.29 5.03
N LEU A 445 -36.76 -24.58 6.13
CA LEU A 445 -37.26 -25.29 7.30
C LEU A 445 -38.80 -25.29 7.20
N PRO A 446 -39.41 -26.47 7.07
CA PRO A 446 -40.48 -26.81 8.01
C PRO A 446 -40.33 -28.24 8.54
N PRO A 447 -41.08 -28.66 9.58
CA PRO A 447 -42.09 -27.91 10.33
C PRO A 447 -41.85 -27.90 11.85
N PHE A 448 -42.26 -26.83 12.54
CA PHE A 448 -43.09 -26.86 13.75
C PHE A 448 -43.75 -25.50 13.95
#